data_AF-A0A6C0DG78-F1
#
_entry.id   AF-A0A6C0DG78-F1
#
_cell.length_a   1.000
_cell.length_b   1.000
_cell.length_c   1.000
_cell.angle_alpha   90.00
_cell.angle_beta   90.00
_cell.angle_gamma   90.00
#
_symmetry.space_group_name_H-M   'P 1'
#
loop_
_entity.id
_entity.type
_entity.pdbx_description
1 polymer ?
#
loop_
_entity_poly.entity_id
_entity_poly.type
_entity_poly.pdbx_seq_one_letter_code
_entity_poly.pdbx_strand_id
1 'polypeptide(L)'
;MAPKKNDKKTKKTAPKPSSSSGKNETYSNVDDSQKSLTGSDYPYWKNIKSPDQLGMSDKGTFEVMGKDVNGIISYVDLLVSGKSKASATGGPLGNKYFLNTGASCLDDKTKKEVDRYIYINNVPKGNIPFVSYGLGTNFKDFKGLIPGTMGNLNTLNPLTLIQEFSQGTMPKCKNITLETIDNNNKKFKETHYISVSDLKVMDPCDFPDKKNPETNQKCKELFTNMSDDTELNSDDFPLTLPNDPIVKIYFAGLGLLGIYIIYKIMEKNK
;
A
#
# COMPACT_ATOMS: atom_id res chain seq x y z
N MET A 1 6.23 -2.22 83.50
CA MET A 1 5.86 -0.86 83.06
C MET A 1 6.32 -0.71 81.61
N ALA A 2 5.52 -0.52 80.55
CA ALA A 2 4.24 0.19 80.36
C ALA A 2 4.33 1.72 80.63
N PRO A 3 3.65 2.62 79.89
CA PRO A 3 2.64 2.46 78.80
C PRO A 3 3.11 3.07 77.43
N LYS A 4 2.56 2.74 76.24
CA LYS A 4 1.24 3.02 75.60
C LYS A 4 0.82 4.50 75.46
N LYS A 5 0.56 4.93 74.20
CA LYS A 5 -0.68 5.57 73.67
C LYS A 5 -0.52 5.73 72.12
N ASN A 6 -1.44 5.35 71.21
CA ASN A 6 -2.89 5.66 71.02
C ASN A 6 -3.13 7.14 70.60
N ASP A 7 -4.03 7.50 69.65
CA ASP A 7 -4.87 6.75 68.68
C ASP A 7 -5.54 7.76 67.68
N LYS A 8 -5.95 7.31 66.48
CA LYS A 8 -7.13 7.72 65.65
C LYS A 8 -7.51 9.17 65.22
N LYS A 9 -8.02 9.21 63.95
CA LYS A 9 -9.16 10.01 63.39
C LYS A 9 -8.95 11.54 63.22
N THR A 10 -9.55 12.32 62.30
CA THR A 10 -10.45 12.16 61.09
C THR A 10 -10.32 13.46 60.22
N LYS A 11 -10.98 13.74 59.07
CA LYS A 11 -12.19 13.22 58.38
C LYS A 11 -12.10 13.50 56.84
N LYS A 12 -13.13 13.13 56.07
CA LYS A 12 -13.41 13.55 54.67
C LYS A 12 -14.09 14.94 54.62
N THR A 13 -13.86 15.72 53.54
CA THR A 13 -14.92 16.37 52.74
C THR A 13 -14.41 16.99 51.42
N ALA A 14 -15.19 16.82 50.35
CA ALA A 14 -15.30 17.70 49.17
C ALA A 14 -16.81 18.02 49.01
N PRO A 15 -17.24 19.14 48.38
CA PRO A 15 -17.20 19.27 46.91
C PRO A 15 -16.95 20.70 46.32
N LYS A 16 -16.93 20.74 44.98
CA LYS A 16 -16.89 21.86 43.99
C LYS A 16 -18.00 22.94 44.17
N PRO A 17 -18.03 24.12 43.47
CA PRO A 17 -17.55 24.35 42.08
C PRO A 17 -16.95 25.72 41.63
N SER A 18 -16.38 25.68 40.41
CA SER A 18 -16.32 26.72 39.35
C SER A 18 -15.81 28.16 39.60
N SER A 19 -14.73 28.52 38.88
CA SER A 19 -14.77 29.61 37.89
C SER A 19 -13.84 29.30 36.71
N SER A 20 -14.23 29.73 35.51
CA SER A 20 -13.54 29.42 34.25
C SER A 20 -12.46 30.43 33.90
N SER A 21 -11.33 29.97 33.37
CA SER A 21 -10.54 30.77 32.41
C SER A 21 -9.91 29.82 31.39
N GLY A 22 -10.54 29.71 30.22
CA GLY A 22 -10.08 28.81 29.16
C GLY A 22 -9.00 29.46 28.29
N LYS A 23 -8.00 28.66 27.87
CA LYS A 23 -7.18 28.86 26.67
C LYS A 23 -6.39 27.59 26.32
N ASN A 24 -6.79 26.95 25.22
CA ASN A 24 -5.94 26.23 24.25
C ASN A 24 -5.00 25.09 24.72
N GLU A 25 -5.53 23.94 25.15
CA GLU A 25 -4.75 22.69 25.31
C GLU A 25 -5.50 21.41 24.82
N THR A 26 -6.22 21.47 23.69
CA THR A 26 -7.08 20.33 23.27
C THR A 26 -7.13 20.08 21.76
N TYR A 27 -5.97 20.14 21.09
CA TYR A 27 -5.84 19.72 19.68
C TYR A 27 -4.70 18.73 19.43
N SER A 28 -3.55 18.83 20.12
CA SER A 28 -2.45 17.86 20.00
C SER A 28 -2.82 16.46 20.50
N ASN A 29 -3.41 16.38 21.71
CA ASN A 29 -3.75 15.10 22.35
C ASN A 29 -4.72 14.24 21.52
N VAL A 30 -5.57 14.83 20.68
CA VAL A 30 -6.49 14.06 19.82
C VAL A 30 -5.74 13.47 18.62
N ASP A 31 -4.89 14.26 17.97
CA ASP A 31 -4.09 13.83 16.82
C ASP A 31 -3.04 12.77 17.21
N ASP A 32 -2.33 12.97 18.33
CA ASP A 32 -1.37 12.00 18.85
C ASP A 32 -2.05 10.70 19.32
N SER A 33 -3.23 10.79 19.96
CA SER A 33 -4.00 9.60 20.34
C SER A 33 -4.56 8.88 19.12
N GLN A 34 -5.11 9.59 18.14
CA GLN A 34 -5.59 9.03 16.88
C GLN A 34 -4.43 8.33 16.15
N LYS A 35 -3.26 8.96 16.05
CA LYS A 35 -2.06 8.40 15.43
C LYS A 35 -1.52 7.15 16.16
N SER A 36 -1.70 7.05 17.48
CA SER A 36 -1.41 5.81 18.23
C SER A 36 -2.44 4.70 17.99
N LEU A 37 -3.67 5.04 17.61
CA LEU A 37 -4.78 4.12 17.34
C LEU A 37 -4.89 3.69 15.86
N THR A 38 -4.48 4.55 14.91
CA THR A 38 -4.66 4.34 13.46
C THR A 38 -3.34 4.36 12.67
N GLY A 39 -2.22 4.64 13.33
CA GLY A 39 -0.93 4.87 12.67
C GLY A 39 -0.79 6.26 12.05
N SER A 40 0.32 6.48 11.36
CA SER A 40 0.61 7.77 10.70
C SER A 40 0.11 7.79 9.25
N ASP A 41 -0.61 8.84 8.87
CA ASP A 41 -1.05 9.06 7.49
C ASP A 41 0.15 9.23 6.56
N TYR A 42 0.21 8.42 5.49
CA TYR A 42 1.23 8.55 4.46
C TYR A 42 0.84 9.65 3.46
N PRO A 43 1.70 10.67 3.23
CA PRO A 43 1.36 11.79 2.38
C PRO A 43 1.55 11.42 0.90
N TYR A 44 0.66 10.60 0.34
CA TYR A 44 0.72 10.13 -1.05
C TYR A 44 0.99 11.27 -2.04
N TRP A 45 0.27 12.39 -1.92
CA TRP A 45 0.41 13.58 -2.78
C TRP A 45 1.81 14.22 -2.78
N LYS A 46 2.61 14.09 -1.72
CA LYS A 46 4.01 14.58 -1.70
C LYS A 46 4.94 13.70 -2.53
N ASN A 47 4.53 12.47 -2.80
CA ASN A 47 5.33 11.45 -3.44
C ASN A 47 4.95 11.23 -4.92
N ILE A 48 4.06 12.08 -5.45
CA ILE A 48 3.70 12.18 -6.85
C ILE A 48 4.35 13.45 -7.40
N LYS A 49 5.12 13.34 -8.49
CA LYS A 49 5.77 14.50 -9.12
C LYS A 49 4.75 15.43 -9.80
N SER A 50 5.02 16.73 -9.80
CA SER A 50 4.21 17.71 -10.54
C SER A 50 4.43 17.59 -12.07
N PRO A 51 3.53 18.14 -12.90
CA PRO A 51 3.70 18.16 -14.36
C PRO A 51 5.03 18.78 -14.79
N ASP A 52 5.44 19.91 -14.18
CA ASP A 52 6.71 20.58 -14.46
C ASP A 52 7.92 19.69 -14.16
N GLN A 53 7.85 18.89 -13.09
CA GLN A 53 8.89 17.92 -12.71
C GLN A 53 8.98 16.72 -13.68
N LEU A 54 7.97 16.55 -14.54
CA LEU A 54 7.96 15.60 -15.66
C LEU A 54 8.27 16.27 -17.01
N GLY A 55 8.50 17.59 -17.03
CA GLY A 55 8.78 18.37 -18.23
C GLY A 55 7.55 18.72 -19.07
N MET A 56 6.34 18.52 -18.54
CA MET A 56 5.08 18.96 -19.16
C MET A 56 4.96 20.49 -19.11
N SER A 57 4.26 21.11 -20.06
CA SER A 57 3.91 22.55 -19.97
C SER A 57 2.76 22.93 -20.91
N ASP A 58 2.25 24.15 -20.80
CA ASP A 58 1.20 24.72 -21.66
C ASP A 58 1.68 25.20 -23.04
N LYS A 59 2.97 25.04 -23.36
CA LYS A 59 3.58 25.53 -24.60
C LYS A 59 3.19 24.67 -25.80
N GLY A 60 2.57 25.27 -26.81
CA GLY A 60 2.14 24.60 -28.04
C GLY A 60 3.26 24.20 -29.03
N THR A 61 4.34 23.56 -28.56
CA THR A 61 5.38 22.98 -29.44
C THR A 61 5.29 21.46 -29.48
N PHE A 62 5.68 20.83 -30.60
CA PHE A 62 5.65 19.36 -30.75
C PHE A 62 6.52 18.64 -29.70
N GLU A 63 7.65 19.22 -29.30
CA GLU A 63 8.51 18.68 -28.24
C GLU A 63 7.79 18.64 -26.87
N VAL A 64 7.05 19.71 -26.55
CA VAL A 64 6.28 19.78 -25.30
C VAL A 64 5.09 18.85 -25.34
N MET A 65 4.35 18.78 -26.45
CA MET A 65 3.28 17.79 -26.65
C MET A 65 3.76 16.35 -26.40
N GLY A 66 4.97 16.00 -26.85
CA GLY A 66 5.60 14.71 -26.56
C GLY A 66 5.87 14.48 -25.07
N LYS A 67 6.33 15.52 -24.35
CA LYS A 67 6.53 15.47 -22.90
C LYS A 67 5.21 15.37 -22.13
N ASP A 68 4.17 16.06 -22.58
CA ASP A 68 2.84 16.02 -21.98
C ASP A 68 2.23 14.61 -22.07
N VAL A 69 2.29 13.98 -23.26
CA VAL A 69 1.85 12.59 -23.45
C VAL A 69 2.63 11.62 -22.57
N ASN A 70 3.97 11.74 -22.54
CA ASN A 70 4.83 10.90 -21.68
C ASN A 70 4.57 11.13 -20.17
N GLY A 71 4.22 12.35 -19.77
CA GLY A 71 3.81 12.68 -18.40
C GLY A 71 2.47 12.06 -18.01
N ILE A 72 1.47 12.10 -18.90
CA ILE A 72 0.18 11.44 -18.71
C ILE A 72 0.36 9.92 -18.61
N ILE A 73 1.14 9.31 -19.50
CA ILE A 73 1.49 7.87 -19.42
C ILE A 73 2.13 7.57 -18.07
N SER A 74 3.09 8.39 -17.63
CA SER A 74 3.73 8.24 -16.31
C SER A 74 2.72 8.28 -15.16
N TYR A 75 1.71 9.17 -15.19
CA TYR A 75 0.65 9.16 -14.17
C TYR A 75 -0.21 7.89 -14.21
N VAL A 76 -0.55 7.38 -15.41
CA VAL A 76 -1.29 6.11 -15.56
C VAL A 76 -0.46 4.94 -15.02
N ASP A 77 0.83 4.86 -15.34
CA ASP A 77 1.74 3.83 -14.81
C ASP A 77 1.88 3.91 -13.29
N LEU A 78 1.85 5.10 -12.69
CA LEU A 78 1.83 5.22 -11.23
C LEU A 78 0.55 4.67 -10.60
N LEU A 79 -0.59 4.89 -11.26
CA LEU A 79 -1.90 4.44 -10.81
C LEU A 79 -2.13 2.94 -11.01
N VAL A 80 -1.62 2.35 -12.08
CA VAL A 80 -1.78 0.92 -12.43
C VAL A 80 -0.60 0.08 -11.95
N SER A 81 0.62 0.50 -12.27
CA SER A 81 1.85 -0.27 -12.07
C SER A 81 2.62 0.09 -10.80
N GLY A 82 2.49 1.34 -10.34
CA GLY A 82 3.21 1.90 -9.19
C GLY A 82 4.67 2.27 -9.48
N LYS A 83 5.38 1.49 -10.29
CA LYS A 83 6.65 1.90 -10.91
C LYS A 83 6.36 2.92 -12.01
N SER A 84 6.93 4.12 -11.89
CA SER A 84 6.75 5.19 -12.88
C SER A 84 7.72 6.35 -12.66
N LYS A 85 8.04 7.10 -13.73
CA LYS A 85 8.74 8.40 -13.65
C LYS A 85 7.97 9.42 -12.80
N ALA A 86 6.64 9.32 -12.70
CA ALA A 86 5.79 10.15 -11.84
C ALA A 86 5.90 9.82 -10.33
N SER A 87 6.44 8.64 -9.96
CA SER A 87 6.75 8.34 -8.56
C SER A 87 7.99 9.11 -8.12
N ALA A 88 7.91 9.80 -6.98
CA ALA A 88 9.08 10.39 -6.33
C ALA A 88 10.03 9.31 -5.76
N THR A 89 9.52 8.10 -5.48
CA THR A 89 10.30 6.97 -4.94
C THR A 89 10.82 6.04 -6.04
N GLY A 90 10.39 6.22 -7.29
CA GLY A 90 10.63 5.31 -8.41
C GLY A 90 9.82 4.00 -8.36
N GLY A 91 8.97 3.80 -7.36
CA GLY A 91 8.17 2.59 -7.18
C GLY A 91 6.80 2.82 -6.54
N PRO A 92 6.08 1.73 -6.24
CA PRO A 92 4.81 1.74 -5.53
C PRO A 92 4.85 2.61 -4.26
N LEU A 93 3.84 3.47 -4.11
CA LEU A 93 3.74 4.41 -3.00
C LEU A 93 3.02 3.79 -1.79
N GLY A 94 3.48 4.12 -0.58
CA GLY A 94 2.88 3.70 0.68
C GLY A 94 3.90 3.59 1.82
N ASN A 95 3.42 3.63 3.06
CA ASN A 95 4.22 3.33 4.25
C ASN A 95 4.06 1.87 4.72
N LYS A 96 4.95 1.46 5.63
CA LYS A 96 4.89 0.18 6.33
C LYS A 96 5.28 0.41 7.78
N TYR A 97 4.50 -0.08 8.73
CA TYR A 97 4.78 0.15 10.14
C TYR A 97 4.14 -0.91 11.02
N PHE A 98 4.65 -1.02 12.24
CA PHE A 98 4.00 -1.76 13.31
C PHE A 98 3.11 -0.80 14.09
N LEU A 99 1.87 -1.22 14.38
CA LEU A 99 0.93 -0.49 15.21
C LEU A 99 0.76 -1.25 16.53
N ASN A 100 1.02 -0.60 17.65
CA ASN A 100 0.77 -1.18 18.97
C ASN A 100 -0.75 -1.29 19.16
N THR A 101 -1.26 -2.47 19.52
CA THR A 101 -2.71 -2.68 19.65
C THR A 101 -3.27 -2.22 21.00
N GLY A 102 -2.43 -1.72 21.92
CA GLY A 102 -2.80 -1.44 23.31
C GLY A 102 -3.13 -2.68 24.15
N ALA A 103 -2.83 -3.88 23.63
CA ALA A 103 -3.14 -5.16 24.26
C ALA A 103 -1.87 -6.02 24.36
N SER A 104 -1.88 -7.00 25.26
CA SER A 104 -0.76 -7.92 25.45
C SER A 104 -0.94 -9.23 24.67
N CYS A 105 0.16 -9.96 24.49
CA CYS A 105 0.18 -11.33 24.01
C CYS A 105 1.23 -12.16 24.79
N LEU A 106 1.12 -13.49 24.73
CA LEU A 106 2.04 -14.40 25.39
C LEU A 106 3.13 -14.84 24.40
N ASP A 107 4.39 -14.48 24.63
CA ASP A 107 5.51 -14.93 23.79
C ASP A 107 5.62 -16.46 23.84
N ASP A 108 5.50 -17.12 22.68
CA ASP A 108 5.53 -18.57 22.61
C ASP A 108 6.93 -19.15 22.92
N LYS A 109 8.00 -18.35 22.97
CA LYS A 109 9.32 -18.79 23.44
C LYS A 109 9.46 -18.68 24.96
N THR A 110 9.34 -17.47 25.51
CA THR A 110 9.63 -17.20 26.93
C THR A 110 8.44 -17.37 27.87
N LYS A 111 7.22 -17.52 27.34
CA LYS A 111 5.94 -17.52 28.09
C LYS A 111 5.75 -16.28 28.97
N LYS A 112 6.30 -15.14 28.54
CA LYS A 112 6.08 -13.84 29.17
C LYS A 112 4.99 -13.07 28.43
N GLU A 113 4.26 -12.27 29.18
CA GLU A 113 3.36 -11.26 28.64
C GLU A 113 4.21 -10.11 28.04
N VAL A 114 3.86 -9.70 26.82
CA VAL A 114 4.54 -8.65 26.04
C VAL A 114 3.52 -7.87 25.20
N ASP A 115 3.82 -6.62 24.87
CA ASP A 115 2.98 -5.78 24.00
C ASP A 115 2.73 -6.44 22.64
N ARG A 116 1.46 -6.50 22.21
CA ARG A 116 1.05 -6.98 20.89
C ARG A 116 1.05 -5.84 19.88
N TYR A 117 1.60 -6.14 18.71
CA TYR A 117 1.57 -5.27 17.54
C TYR A 117 0.87 -5.98 16.38
N ILE A 118 0.26 -5.19 15.49
CA ILE A 118 -0.10 -5.62 14.13
C ILE A 118 0.83 -4.94 13.13
N TYR A 119 1.05 -5.57 11.99
CA TYR A 119 1.88 -5.01 10.92
C TYR A 119 0.99 -4.52 9.78
N ILE A 120 1.13 -3.24 9.44
CA ILE A 120 0.37 -2.57 8.39
C ILE A 120 1.32 -2.27 7.23
N ASN A 121 0.98 -2.76 6.03
CA ASN A 121 1.71 -2.51 4.80
C ASN A 121 0.77 -1.88 3.77
N ASN A 122 0.90 -0.56 3.58
CA ASN A 122 0.12 0.24 2.66
C ASN A 122 0.79 0.39 1.27
N VAL A 123 1.88 -0.35 1.02
CA VAL A 123 2.50 -0.45 -0.31
C VAL A 123 1.77 -1.53 -1.11
N PRO A 124 1.16 -1.21 -2.26
CA PRO A 124 0.41 -2.18 -3.04
C PRO A 124 1.27 -3.38 -3.47
N LYS A 125 0.71 -4.58 -3.30
CA LYS A 125 1.38 -5.87 -3.55
C LYS A 125 1.00 -6.51 -4.89
N GLY A 126 0.02 -5.93 -5.60
CA GLY A 126 -0.56 -6.50 -6.82
C GLY A 126 -1.63 -7.54 -6.54
N ASN A 127 -2.40 -7.39 -5.46
CA ASN A 127 -3.42 -8.36 -5.07
C ASN A 127 -4.75 -7.90 -5.69
N ILE A 128 -5.09 -8.43 -6.87
CA ILE A 128 -6.32 -8.06 -7.58
C ILE A 128 -7.44 -9.01 -7.14
N PRO A 129 -8.60 -8.50 -6.68
CA PRO A 129 -9.75 -9.32 -6.33
C PRO A 129 -10.17 -10.31 -7.43
N PHE A 130 -10.81 -11.41 -7.04
CA PHE A 130 -11.15 -12.57 -7.88
C PHE A 130 -9.96 -13.37 -8.40
N VAL A 131 -9.00 -12.76 -9.11
CA VAL A 131 -7.86 -13.51 -9.70
C VAL A 131 -6.86 -13.95 -8.63
N SER A 132 -6.42 -13.03 -7.78
CA SER A 132 -5.42 -13.34 -6.75
C SER A 132 -5.91 -14.32 -5.70
N TYR A 133 -7.20 -14.28 -5.37
CA TYR A 133 -7.84 -15.18 -4.39
C TYR A 133 -8.16 -16.56 -4.97
N GLY A 134 -8.58 -16.65 -6.25
CA GLY A 134 -8.84 -17.93 -6.90
C GLY A 134 -7.57 -18.75 -7.18
N LEU A 135 -6.42 -18.09 -7.36
CA LEU A 135 -5.15 -18.73 -7.72
C LEU A 135 -4.11 -18.72 -6.59
N GLY A 136 -4.31 -17.92 -5.54
CA GLY A 136 -3.35 -17.74 -4.44
C GLY A 136 -2.05 -17.06 -4.88
N THR A 137 -2.17 -15.97 -5.65
CA THR A 137 -1.06 -15.33 -6.37
C THR A 137 -1.22 -13.81 -6.49
N ASN A 138 -0.15 -13.07 -6.34
CA ASN A 138 -0.11 -11.62 -6.53
C ASN A 138 0.43 -11.30 -7.93
N PHE A 139 0.26 -10.07 -8.43
CA PHE A 139 0.81 -9.63 -9.71
C PHE A 139 2.13 -8.88 -9.49
N LYS A 140 3.16 -9.19 -10.28
CA LYS A 140 4.50 -8.62 -10.09
C LYS A 140 4.54 -7.10 -10.32
N ASP A 141 3.82 -6.62 -11.34
CA ASP A 141 3.87 -5.22 -11.76
C ASP A 141 2.58 -4.41 -11.58
N PHE A 142 1.42 -5.01 -11.27
CA PHE A 142 0.18 -4.25 -10.98
C PHE A 142 0.15 -3.66 -9.56
N LYS A 143 1.21 -2.95 -9.17
CA LYS A 143 1.44 -2.43 -7.82
C LYS A 143 1.14 -0.93 -7.69
N GLY A 144 0.25 -0.42 -8.53
CA GLY A 144 -0.23 0.96 -8.47
C GLY A 144 -1.32 1.21 -7.43
N LEU A 145 -1.69 2.48 -7.28
CA LEU A 145 -2.70 2.93 -6.32
C LEU A 145 -4.10 2.37 -6.61
N ILE A 146 -4.49 2.21 -7.88
CA ILE A 146 -5.81 1.66 -8.25
C ILE A 146 -5.93 0.17 -7.87
N PRO A 147 -5.03 -0.74 -8.28
CA PRO A 147 -5.04 -2.11 -7.76
C PRO A 147 -4.91 -2.19 -6.23
N GLY A 148 -4.13 -1.27 -5.63
CA GLY A 148 -3.95 -1.19 -4.18
C GLY A 148 -5.26 -0.95 -3.41
N THR A 149 -6.08 0.00 -3.84
CA THR A 149 -7.39 0.25 -3.20
C THR A 149 -8.37 -0.90 -3.41
N MET A 150 -8.36 -1.55 -4.57
CA MET A 150 -9.21 -2.73 -4.84
C MET A 150 -8.83 -3.92 -3.96
N GLY A 151 -7.54 -4.20 -3.78
CA GLY A 151 -7.06 -5.28 -2.90
C GLY A 151 -7.48 -5.09 -1.44
N ASN A 152 -7.58 -3.85 -0.97
CA ASN A 152 -7.94 -3.53 0.42
C ASN A 152 -9.45 -3.60 0.72
N LEU A 153 -10.32 -3.76 -0.28
CA LEU A 153 -11.77 -3.93 -0.06
C LEU A 153 -12.17 -5.36 0.34
N ASN A 154 -11.32 -6.35 0.05
CA ASN A 154 -11.60 -7.77 0.33
C ASN A 154 -10.99 -8.28 1.66
N THR A 155 -10.33 -7.41 2.43
CA THR A 155 -9.86 -7.71 3.80
C THR A 155 -10.99 -7.61 4.82
N LEU A 156 -12.11 -6.98 4.47
CA LEU A 156 -13.35 -6.91 5.27
C LEU A 156 -14.18 -8.21 5.17
N ASN A 157 -13.55 -9.36 5.38
CA ASN A 157 -14.29 -10.61 5.55
C ASN A 157 -14.90 -10.65 6.96
N PRO A 158 -16.24 -10.61 7.13
CA PRO A 158 -16.85 -10.58 8.46
C PRO A 158 -16.54 -11.83 9.29
N LEU A 159 -16.20 -12.95 8.65
CA LEU A 159 -15.88 -14.20 9.36
C LEU A 159 -14.49 -14.16 10.02
N THR A 160 -13.50 -13.47 9.44
CA THR A 160 -12.18 -13.32 10.08
C THR A 160 -12.26 -12.35 11.26
N LEU A 161 -12.99 -11.24 11.08
CA LEU A 161 -13.30 -10.29 12.16
C LEU A 161 -13.97 -10.98 13.36
N ILE A 162 -15.02 -11.78 13.14
CA ILE A 162 -15.70 -12.52 14.22
C ILE A 162 -14.74 -13.52 14.91
N GLN A 163 -13.85 -14.18 14.14
CA GLN A 163 -12.86 -15.08 14.71
C GLN A 163 -11.80 -14.35 15.55
N GLU A 164 -11.40 -13.13 15.18
CA GLU A 164 -10.47 -12.30 15.97
C GLU A 164 -11.07 -11.90 17.32
N PHE A 165 -12.35 -11.52 17.37
CA PHE A 165 -13.05 -11.25 18.64
C PHE A 165 -13.35 -12.50 19.48
N SER A 166 -13.36 -13.70 18.88
CA SER A 166 -13.57 -14.97 19.60
C SER A 166 -12.32 -15.53 20.28
N GLN A 167 -11.13 -14.97 20.00
CA GLN A 167 -9.88 -15.43 20.60
C GLN A 167 -9.77 -14.98 22.05
N GLY A 168 -9.23 -15.85 22.90
CA GLY A 168 -9.03 -15.55 24.33
C GLY A 168 -8.16 -14.32 24.54
N THR A 169 -8.35 -13.66 25.68
CA THR A 169 -7.84 -12.31 26.00
C THR A 169 -6.33 -12.10 25.89
N MET A 170 -5.53 -13.16 25.78
CA MET A 170 -4.08 -13.11 25.58
C MET A 170 -3.64 -14.20 24.60
N PRO A 171 -3.63 -13.95 23.28
CA PRO A 171 -3.20 -14.92 22.29
C PRO A 171 -1.68 -15.16 22.37
N LYS A 172 -1.22 -16.29 21.83
CA LYS A 172 0.22 -16.53 21.64
C LYS A 172 0.77 -15.63 20.54
N CYS A 173 1.99 -15.13 20.72
CA CYS A 173 2.70 -14.32 19.74
C CYS A 173 4.15 -14.75 19.55
N LYS A 174 4.76 -14.25 18.46
CA LYS A 174 6.17 -14.46 18.13
C LYS A 174 6.81 -13.12 17.81
N ASN A 175 8.08 -12.99 18.17
CA ASN A 175 8.90 -11.86 17.77
C ASN A 175 9.30 -11.98 16.29
N ILE A 176 9.00 -10.96 15.49
CA ILE A 176 9.08 -10.95 14.03
C ILE A 176 9.71 -9.64 13.55
N THR A 177 10.71 -9.76 12.67
CA THR A 177 11.42 -8.62 12.08
C THR A 177 10.98 -8.37 10.63
N LEU A 178 10.50 -7.14 10.33
CA LEU A 178 9.99 -6.76 9.01
C LEU A 178 10.54 -5.40 8.55
N GLU A 179 10.45 -5.13 7.24
CA GLU A 179 10.78 -3.82 6.66
C GLU A 179 9.70 -2.79 7.01
N THR A 180 10.07 -1.69 7.65
CA THR A 180 9.19 -0.52 7.82
C THR A 180 9.60 0.60 6.86
N ILE A 181 8.65 1.47 6.51
CA ILE A 181 8.83 2.58 5.58
C ILE A 181 8.14 3.79 6.20
N ASP A 182 8.89 4.86 6.47
CA ASP A 182 8.34 6.09 7.05
C ASP A 182 7.66 7.00 6.02
N ASN A 183 7.06 8.10 6.49
CA ASN A 183 6.40 9.10 5.64
C ASN A 183 7.36 9.87 4.71
N ASN A 184 8.67 9.68 4.84
CA ASN A 184 9.72 10.22 3.97
C ASN A 184 10.29 9.13 3.03
N ASN A 185 9.67 7.94 2.99
CA ASN A 185 10.09 6.75 2.24
C ASN A 185 11.44 6.15 2.69
N LYS A 186 11.92 6.49 3.89
CA LYS A 186 13.10 5.86 4.47
C LYS A 186 12.72 4.47 4.96
N LYS A 187 13.54 3.49 4.58
CA LYS A 187 13.36 2.09 4.91
C LYS A 187 14.14 1.73 6.17
N PHE A 188 13.49 1.03 7.08
CA PHE A 188 14.09 0.52 8.30
C PHE A 188 13.76 -0.97 8.48
N LYS A 189 14.30 -1.59 9.52
CA LYS A 189 13.88 -2.92 9.99
C LYS A 189 13.51 -2.82 11.45
N GLU A 190 12.30 -3.21 11.78
CA GLU A 190 11.77 -3.21 13.15
C GLU A 190 11.36 -4.61 13.56
N THR A 191 11.34 -4.86 14.87
CA THR A 191 11.23 -6.19 15.47
C THR A 191 10.25 -6.12 16.63
N HIS A 192 9.06 -6.69 16.45
CA HIS A 192 7.95 -6.61 17.41
C HIS A 192 7.20 -7.94 17.50
N TYR A 193 6.35 -8.07 18.53
CA TYR A 193 5.55 -9.28 18.75
C TYR A 193 4.20 -9.20 18.02
N ILE A 194 3.98 -10.10 17.08
CA ILE A 194 2.71 -10.27 16.36
C ILE A 194 2.06 -11.58 16.81
N SER A 195 0.74 -11.62 16.97
CA SER A 195 0.03 -12.85 17.34
C SER A 195 0.12 -13.92 16.25
N VAL A 196 0.09 -15.20 16.64
CA VAL A 196 0.14 -16.34 15.71
C VAL A 196 -1.07 -16.39 14.77
N SER A 197 -2.20 -15.80 15.16
CA SER A 197 -3.40 -15.64 14.34
C SER A 197 -3.19 -14.59 13.26
N ASP A 198 -2.75 -13.38 13.63
CA ASP A 198 -2.44 -12.31 12.67
C ASP A 198 -1.37 -12.80 11.66
N LEU A 199 -0.31 -13.45 12.16
CA LEU A 199 0.76 -14.00 11.32
C LEU A 199 0.28 -15.05 10.31
N LYS A 200 -0.82 -15.78 10.57
CA LYS A 200 -1.37 -16.75 9.61
C LYS A 200 -2.09 -16.11 8.44
N VAL A 201 -2.66 -14.92 8.62
CA VAL A 201 -3.38 -14.18 7.57
C VAL A 201 -2.50 -13.17 6.83
N MET A 202 -1.29 -12.89 7.33
CA MET A 202 -0.30 -12.05 6.65
C MET A 202 0.17 -12.64 5.31
N ASP A 203 0.28 -11.77 4.31
CA ASP A 203 0.72 -12.13 2.95
C ASP A 203 2.17 -12.65 2.98
N PRO A 204 2.47 -13.85 2.43
CA PRO A 204 3.84 -14.36 2.34
C PRO A 204 4.86 -13.41 1.72
N CYS A 205 4.43 -12.47 0.87
CA CYS A 205 5.28 -11.48 0.23
C CYS A 205 5.75 -10.34 1.17
N ASP A 206 5.18 -10.20 2.37
CA ASP A 206 5.67 -9.26 3.41
C ASP A 206 6.97 -9.72 4.06
N PHE A 207 7.18 -11.03 4.16
CA PHE A 207 8.31 -11.61 4.88
C PHE A 207 9.60 -11.54 4.03
N PRO A 208 10.79 -11.34 4.65
CA PRO A 208 12.07 -11.24 3.94
C PRO A 208 12.35 -12.44 3.03
N ASP A 209 12.11 -13.66 3.53
CA ASP A 209 12.32 -14.92 2.79
C ASP A 209 11.20 -15.24 1.81
N LYS A 210 10.26 -14.30 1.59
CA LYS A 210 9.08 -14.45 0.73
C LYS A 210 8.27 -15.70 1.05
N LYS A 211 8.21 -16.04 2.35
CA LYS A 211 7.54 -17.20 2.91
C LYS A 211 6.93 -16.85 4.26
N ASN A 212 5.66 -17.17 4.45
CA ASN A 212 4.98 -17.00 5.73
C ASN A 212 5.49 -18.05 6.76
N PRO A 213 5.93 -17.65 7.96
CA PRO A 213 6.52 -18.54 8.96
C PRO A 213 5.51 -19.47 9.66
N GLU A 214 4.22 -19.12 9.68
CA GLU A 214 3.18 -19.94 10.31
C GLU A 214 2.52 -20.90 9.33
N THR A 215 2.19 -20.44 8.12
CA THR A 215 1.49 -21.26 7.11
C THR A 215 2.45 -22.00 6.17
N ASN A 216 3.75 -21.66 6.19
CA ASN A 216 4.77 -22.13 5.24
C ASN A 216 4.51 -21.80 3.76
N GLN A 217 3.44 -21.05 3.45
CA GLN A 217 3.13 -20.61 2.09
C GLN A 217 4.23 -19.69 1.56
N LYS A 218 4.60 -19.87 0.29
CA LYS A 218 5.52 -18.99 -0.43
C LYS A 218 4.75 -17.90 -1.16
N CYS A 219 5.33 -16.71 -1.23
CA CYS A 219 4.91 -15.65 -2.13
C CYS A 219 4.93 -16.17 -3.57
N LYS A 220 3.86 -15.93 -4.32
CA LYS A 220 3.79 -16.21 -5.75
C LYS A 220 3.44 -14.91 -6.46
N GLU A 221 4.33 -14.45 -7.33
CA GLU A 221 4.07 -13.31 -8.21
C GLU A 221 3.89 -13.81 -9.65
N LEU A 222 2.76 -13.49 -10.27
CA LEU A 222 2.41 -13.73 -11.67
C LEU A 222 2.71 -12.50 -12.54
N PHE A 223 2.54 -12.68 -13.86
CA PHE A 223 2.50 -11.68 -14.95
C PHE A 223 3.19 -10.33 -14.70
N THR A 224 4.26 -10.10 -15.46
CA THR A 224 4.84 -8.78 -15.67
C THR A 224 3.99 -7.94 -16.62
N ASN A 225 4.08 -6.61 -16.52
CA ASN A 225 3.49 -5.73 -17.51
C ASN A 225 4.28 -5.77 -18.82
N MET A 226 3.58 -5.70 -19.96
CA MET A 226 4.18 -5.67 -21.30
C MET A 226 4.84 -4.31 -21.64
N SER A 227 4.77 -3.33 -20.73
CA SER A 227 5.30 -1.98 -20.89
C SER A 227 6.80 -1.83 -20.57
N ASP A 228 7.49 -2.88 -20.10
CA ASP A 228 8.89 -2.78 -19.64
C ASP A 228 9.92 -2.64 -20.79
N ASP A 229 9.49 -2.77 -22.06
CA ASP A 229 10.35 -2.77 -23.27
C ASP A 229 10.23 -1.51 -24.16
N THR A 230 9.58 -0.43 -23.72
CA THR A 230 9.51 0.84 -24.49
C THR A 230 9.92 2.07 -23.70
N GLU A 231 11.23 2.29 -23.61
CA GLU A 231 11.72 3.67 -23.68
C GLU A 231 11.30 4.26 -25.02
N LEU A 232 10.30 5.15 -25.01
CA LEU A 232 9.89 5.96 -26.16
C LEU A 232 10.98 6.99 -26.50
N ASN A 233 12.10 6.51 -27.02
CA ASN A 233 13.03 7.30 -27.81
C ASN A 233 12.34 7.54 -29.17
N SER A 234 12.12 8.80 -29.54
CA SER A 234 11.34 9.21 -30.72
C SER A 234 11.98 8.86 -32.07
N ASP A 235 13.21 8.36 -32.05
CA ASP A 235 14.12 8.39 -33.20
C ASP A 235 14.36 7.01 -33.82
N ASP A 236 13.85 5.94 -33.20
CA ASP A 236 13.92 4.58 -33.75
C ASP A 236 12.58 3.86 -33.54
N PHE A 237 11.78 3.80 -34.61
CA PHE A 237 10.56 3.00 -34.68
C PHE A 237 10.81 1.80 -35.61
N PRO A 238 11.62 0.81 -35.20
CA PRO A 238 11.76 -0.42 -35.97
C PRO A 238 10.42 -1.15 -35.88
N LEU A 239 9.67 -1.16 -37.00
CA LEU A 239 8.47 -1.97 -37.20
C LEU A 239 8.84 -3.46 -37.19
N THR A 240 9.20 -4.00 -36.02
CA THR A 240 9.41 -5.42 -35.76
C THR A 240 8.06 -6.12 -35.66
N LEU A 241 7.38 -6.19 -36.81
CA LEU A 241 6.19 -7.02 -36.99
C LEU A 241 6.50 -8.43 -36.46
N PRO A 242 5.68 -8.96 -35.52
CA PRO A 242 5.86 -10.31 -35.01
C PRO A 242 6.04 -11.29 -36.17
N ASN A 243 7.01 -12.21 -36.07
CA ASN A 243 7.31 -13.16 -37.16
C ASN A 243 6.25 -14.26 -37.37
N ASP A 244 5.06 -14.06 -36.82
CA ASP A 244 3.88 -14.90 -37.02
C ASP A 244 3.19 -14.58 -38.37
N PRO A 245 2.98 -15.57 -39.26
CA PRO A 245 2.30 -15.37 -40.54
C PRO A 245 0.87 -14.83 -40.41
N ILE A 246 0.12 -15.25 -39.38
CA ILE A 246 -1.29 -14.88 -39.18
C ILE A 246 -1.38 -13.40 -38.81
N VAL A 247 -0.49 -12.93 -37.94
CA VAL A 247 -0.42 -11.52 -37.53
C VAL A 247 -0.05 -10.62 -38.71
N LYS A 248 0.89 -11.04 -39.57
CA LYS A 248 1.25 -10.30 -40.79
C LYS A 248 0.09 -10.22 -41.79
N ILE A 249 -0.68 -11.31 -41.97
CA ILE A 249 -1.89 -11.32 -42.81
C ILE A 249 -2.96 -10.38 -42.26
N TYR A 250 -3.19 -10.38 -40.95
CA TYR A 250 -4.16 -9.50 -40.28
C TYR A 250 -3.84 -8.01 -40.50
N PHE A 251 -2.59 -7.60 -40.26
CA PHE A 251 -2.18 -6.19 -40.49
C PHE A 251 -2.20 -5.79 -41.97
N ALA A 252 -1.83 -6.70 -42.89
CA ALA A 252 -1.96 -6.45 -44.33
C ALA A 252 -3.44 -6.24 -44.74
N GLY A 253 -4.36 -7.05 -44.18
CA GLY A 253 -5.80 -6.90 -44.39
C GLY A 253 -6.34 -5.55 -43.88
N LEU A 254 -5.93 -5.12 -42.69
CA LEU A 254 -6.28 -3.80 -42.15
C LEU A 254 -5.73 -2.65 -43.01
N GLY A 255 -4.49 -2.76 -43.50
CA GLY A 255 -3.90 -1.77 -44.40
C GLY A 255 -4.67 -1.61 -45.72
N LEU A 256 -5.01 -2.73 -46.37
CA LEU A 256 -5.83 -2.74 -47.58
C LEU A 256 -7.23 -2.17 -47.34
N LEU A 257 -7.86 -2.51 -46.21
CA LEU A 257 -9.17 -1.97 -45.82
C LEU A 257 -9.11 -0.46 -45.56
N GLY A 258 -8.05 0.04 -44.91
CA GLY A 258 -7.81 1.46 -44.72
C GLY A 258 -7.65 2.22 -46.04
N ILE A 259 -6.83 1.69 -46.97
CA ILE A 259 -6.65 2.25 -48.32
C ILE A 259 -7.98 2.25 -49.08
N TYR A 260 -8.76 1.17 -49.01
CA TYR A 260 -10.08 1.07 -49.65
C TYR A 260 -11.09 2.09 -49.11
N ILE A 261 -11.11 2.30 -47.79
CA ILE A 261 -11.97 3.32 -47.16
C ILE A 261 -11.55 4.73 -47.62
N ILE A 262 -10.26 5.04 -47.63
CA ILE A 262 -9.75 6.33 -48.12
C ILE A 262 -10.12 6.54 -49.59
N TYR A 263 -9.91 5.52 -50.45
CA TYR A 263 -10.31 5.54 -51.85
C TYR A 263 -11.82 5.83 -52.01
N LYS A 264 -12.68 5.12 -51.26
CA LYS A 264 -14.14 5.34 -51.32
C LYS A 264 -14.58 6.71 -50.80
N ILE A 265 -13.87 7.29 -49.83
CA ILE A 265 -14.10 8.67 -49.37
C ILE A 265 -13.70 9.67 -50.47
N MET A 266 -12.56 9.46 -51.14
CA MET A 266 -12.14 10.31 -52.27
C MET A 266 -13.06 10.21 -53.48
N GLU A 267 -13.58 9.01 -53.79
CA GLU A 267 -14.55 8.78 -54.87
C GLU A 267 -15.91 9.43 -54.57
N LYS A 268 -16.34 9.46 -53.29
CA LYS A 268 -17.58 10.10 -52.86
C LYS A 268 -17.51 11.63 -52.78
N ASN A 269 -16.31 12.19 -52.59
CA ASN A 269 -16.07 13.62 -52.50
C ASN A 269 -15.70 14.27 -53.87
N LYS A 270 -16.06 13.60 -54.97
CA LYS A 270 -15.77 14.03 -56.34
C LYS A 270 -17.06 14.10 -57.17
#